data_AF-A0A917HCA3-F1
#
_entry.id   AF-A0A917HCA3-F1
#
_cell.length_a   1.000
_cell.length_b   1.000
_cell.length_c   1.000
_cell.angle_alpha   90.00
_cell.angle_beta   90.00
_cell.angle_gamma   90.00
#
_symmetry.space_group_name_H-M   'P 1'
#
loop_
_entity.id
_entity.type
_entity.pdbx_description
1 polymer ?
#
loop_
_entity_poly.entity_id
_entity_poly.type
_entity_poly.pdbx_seq_one_letter_code
_entity_poly.pdbx_strand_id
1 'polypeptide(L)'
;MSNLLQVRVTGVLIEDGEILLVKQRVTSDRKWSLPGGRVEQGETLEDAVVREIEEETGLTTNVSKLLYLCDIPDVSPSLIHITFLLQKIGGEIRLPSNEFDSNPINDVVMVPIHDLTAYGFSEKFMTIVQNGFPESGSYKGLKSNIGL
;
A
#
# COMPACT_ATOMS: atom_id res chain seq x y z
N MET A 1 -27.75 3.78 1.56
CA MET A 1 -27.49 2.40 1.12
C MET A 1 -26.20 1.96 1.78
N SER A 2 -26.16 0.80 2.45
CA SER A 2 -24.89 0.26 2.97
C SER A 2 -24.05 -0.20 1.78
N ASN A 3 -22.78 0.21 1.72
CA ASN A 3 -21.86 -0.32 0.72
C ASN A 3 -21.65 -1.81 1.01
N LEU A 4 -22.05 -2.67 0.07
CA LEU A 4 -21.84 -4.12 0.14
C LEU A 4 -20.38 -4.51 -0.16
N LEU A 5 -19.62 -3.60 -0.78
CA LEU A 5 -18.25 -3.79 -1.18
C LEU A 5 -17.42 -2.53 -0.89
N GLN A 6 -16.21 -2.72 -0.37
CA GLN A 6 -15.20 -1.67 -0.23
C GLN A 6 -14.04 -1.93 -1.21
N VAL A 7 -13.52 -0.87 -1.82
CA VAL A 7 -12.31 -0.93 -2.63
C VAL A 7 -11.18 -0.22 -1.89
N ARG A 8 -10.02 -0.86 -1.85
CA ARG A 8 -8.76 -0.28 -1.33
C ARG A 8 -7.65 -0.38 -2.35
N VAL A 9 -6.78 0.60 -2.34
CA VAL A 9 -5.57 0.66 -3.16
C VAL A 9 -4.33 0.64 -2.27
N THR A 10 -3.23 0.09 -2.79
CA THR A 10 -1.91 0.15 -2.17
C THR A 10 -0.87 0.49 -3.20
N GLY A 11 0.02 1.41 -2.84
CA GLY A 11 1.18 1.77 -3.64
C GLY A 11 2.41 0.98 -3.23
N VAL A 12 3.14 0.48 -4.23
CA VAL A 12 4.50 -0.02 -4.09
C VAL A 12 5.41 0.96 -4.81
N LEU A 13 6.30 1.61 -4.07
CA LEU A 13 7.37 2.43 -4.63
C LEU A 13 8.70 1.78 -4.28
N ILE A 14 9.51 1.50 -5.31
CA ILE A 14 10.83 0.90 -5.16
C ILE A 14 11.86 1.79 -5.84
N GLU A 15 12.88 2.21 -5.09
CA GLU A 15 14.04 2.95 -5.59
C GLU A 15 15.30 2.34 -4.97
N ASP A 16 16.36 2.15 -5.75
CA ASP A 16 17.67 1.66 -5.28
C ASP A 16 17.65 0.36 -4.43
N GLY A 17 16.69 -0.54 -4.72
CA GLY A 17 16.54 -1.81 -4.00
C GLY A 17 15.87 -1.67 -2.62
N GLU A 18 15.31 -0.50 -2.34
CA GLU A 18 14.52 -0.20 -1.15
C GLU A 18 13.04 -0.01 -1.51
N ILE A 19 12.15 -0.29 -0.56
CA ILE A 19 10.69 -0.16 -0.71
C ILE A 19 10.14 0.83 0.31
N LEU A 20 9.22 1.69 -0.13
CA LEU A 20 8.58 2.69 0.72
C LEU A 20 7.58 2.03 1.68
N LEU A 21 7.77 2.29 2.97
CA LEU A 21 6.86 1.85 4.04
C LEU A 21 6.40 3.04 4.89
N VAL A 22 5.21 2.91 5.45
CA VAL A 22 4.63 3.84 6.42
C VAL A 22 4.32 3.13 7.72
N LYS A 23 4.33 3.89 8.82
CA LYS A 23 4.02 3.40 10.17
C LYS A 23 2.82 4.13 10.74
N GLN A 24 1.73 3.41 10.92
CA GLN A 24 0.52 3.95 11.55
C GLN A 24 0.63 3.88 13.08
N ARG A 25 0.08 4.89 13.76
CA ARG A 25 -0.04 4.92 15.23
C ARG A 25 -1.24 4.08 15.70
N VAL A 26 -1.25 2.79 15.42
CA VAL A 26 -2.25 1.84 15.95
C VAL A 26 -1.70 1.07 17.15
N THR A 27 -2.58 0.66 18.05
CA THR A 27 -2.25 -0.09 19.29
C THR A 27 -1.85 -1.55 19.04
N SER A 28 -1.86 -2.01 17.78
CA SER A 28 -1.53 -3.38 17.39
C SER A 28 -0.05 -3.51 16.95
N ASP A 29 0.52 -4.70 17.14
CA ASP A 29 1.95 -4.98 16.93
C ASP A 29 2.42 -4.92 15.45
N ARG A 30 1.51 -4.75 14.48
CA ARG A 30 1.89 -4.52 13.07
C ARG A 30 2.17 -3.03 12.86
N LYS A 31 3.44 -2.67 13.03
CA LYS A 31 3.90 -1.27 12.96
C LYS A 31 3.95 -0.74 11.53
N TRP A 32 4.44 -1.54 10.58
CA TRP A 32 4.75 -1.07 9.23
C TRP A 32 3.83 -1.68 8.18
N SER A 33 3.45 -0.87 7.20
CA SER A 33 2.65 -1.29 6.05
C SER A 33 3.10 -0.56 4.78
N LEU A 34 2.66 -1.08 3.64
CA LEU A 34 2.71 -0.31 2.40
C LEU A 34 1.70 0.85 2.49
N PRO A 35 2.02 2.01 1.92
CA PRO A 35 1.09 3.14 1.88
C PRO A 35 -0.12 2.87 0.99
N GLY A 36 -1.25 3.50 1.34
CA GLY A 36 -2.49 3.42 0.60
C GLY A 36 -3.71 3.26 1.49
N GLY A 37 -4.88 3.54 0.92
CA GLY A 37 -6.11 3.57 1.68
C GLY A 37 -7.34 3.23 0.87
N ARG A 38 -8.42 3.92 1.19
CA ARG A 38 -9.75 3.64 0.65
C ARG A 38 -9.95 4.49 -0.60
N VAL A 39 -10.56 3.90 -1.61
CA VAL A 39 -11.08 4.67 -2.76
C VAL A 39 -12.33 5.43 -2.32
N GLU A 40 -12.32 6.75 -2.46
CA GLU A 40 -13.44 7.60 -2.12
C GLU A 40 -14.44 7.72 -3.28
N GLN A 41 -15.62 8.26 -2.97
CA GLN A 41 -16.67 8.41 -3.97
C GLN A 41 -16.25 9.44 -5.03
N GLY A 42 -16.24 9.01 -6.29
CA GLY A 42 -15.90 9.87 -7.43
C GLY A 42 -14.43 9.80 -7.86
N GLU A 43 -13.58 9.10 -7.10
CA GLU A 43 -12.19 8.88 -7.48
C GLU A 43 -12.04 7.74 -8.48
N THR A 44 -11.08 7.86 -9.40
CA THR A 44 -10.51 6.69 -10.05
C THR A 44 -9.58 5.95 -9.09
N LEU A 45 -9.20 4.71 -9.43
CA LEU A 45 -8.21 3.96 -8.64
C LEU A 45 -6.84 4.65 -8.60
N GLU A 46 -6.49 5.32 -9.70
CA GLU A 46 -5.26 6.08 -9.85
C GLU A 46 -5.29 7.34 -8.98
N ASP A 47 -6.39 8.11 -9.01
CA ASP A 47 -6.54 9.28 -8.14
C ASP A 47 -6.40 8.90 -6.67
N ALA A 48 -7.08 7.82 -6.26
CA ALA A 48 -7.03 7.35 -4.88
C ALA A 48 -5.61 6.95 -4.44
N VAL A 49 -4.86 6.19 -5.25
CA VAL A 49 -3.52 5.76 -4.83
C VAL A 49 -2.54 6.92 -4.84
N VAL A 50 -2.64 7.85 -5.79
CA VAL A 50 -1.76 9.02 -5.83
C VAL A 50 -2.04 9.96 -4.65
N ARG A 51 -3.32 10.22 -4.33
CA ARG A 51 -3.72 11.01 -3.16
C ARG A 51 -3.17 10.40 -1.88
N GLU A 52 -3.42 9.10 -1.65
CA GLU A 52 -2.98 8.43 -0.42
C GLU A 52 -1.46 8.50 -0.26
N ILE A 53 -0.70 8.32 -1.34
CA ILE A 53 0.77 8.40 -1.27
C ILE A 53 1.24 9.82 -0.93
N GLU A 54 0.63 10.84 -1.53
CA GLU A 54 0.94 12.23 -1.23
C GLU A 54 0.59 12.57 0.24
N GLU A 55 -0.60 12.20 0.70
CA GLU A 55 -1.08 12.45 2.06
C GLU A 55 -0.23 11.72 3.12
N GLU A 56 0.11 10.46 2.87
CA GLU A 56 0.81 9.61 3.84
C GLU A 56 2.33 9.84 3.89
N THR A 57 2.92 10.32 2.78
CA THR A 57 4.39 10.33 2.62
C THR A 57 4.98 11.65 2.10
N GLY A 58 4.16 12.57 1.58
CA GLY A 58 4.63 13.80 0.94
C GLY A 58 5.26 13.60 -0.45
N LEU A 59 5.22 12.39 -1.00
CA LEU A 59 5.77 12.07 -2.32
C LEU A 59 4.71 12.22 -3.41
N THR A 60 5.13 12.79 -4.55
CA THR A 60 4.30 12.83 -5.75
C THR A 60 4.68 11.65 -6.65
N THR A 61 3.68 10.86 -7.05
CA THR A 61 3.88 9.64 -7.84
C THR A 61 2.93 9.55 -9.02
N ASN A 62 3.23 8.66 -9.96
CA ASN A 62 2.31 8.19 -10.99
C ASN A 62 2.21 6.66 -10.98
N VAL A 63 1.09 6.13 -11.47
CA VAL A 63 0.91 4.68 -11.59
C VAL A 63 1.70 4.16 -12.78
N SER A 64 2.66 3.28 -12.52
CA SER A 64 3.44 2.61 -13.56
C SER A 64 2.75 1.33 -14.03
N LYS A 65 2.23 0.53 -13.10
CA LYS A 65 1.67 -0.79 -13.41
C LYS A 65 0.64 -1.26 -12.38
N LEU A 66 -0.40 -1.97 -12.83
CA LEU A 66 -1.18 -2.84 -11.96
C LEU A 66 -0.33 -4.08 -11.59
N LEU A 67 -0.13 -4.31 -10.29
CA LEU A 67 0.55 -5.51 -9.80
C LEU A 67 -0.46 -6.62 -9.57
N TYR A 68 -1.36 -6.47 -8.61
CA TYR A 68 -2.30 -7.53 -8.23
C TYR A 68 -3.69 -7.00 -7.87
N LEU A 69 -4.69 -7.82 -8.15
CA LEU A 69 -6.05 -7.69 -7.60
C LEU A 69 -6.32 -8.87 -6.68
N CYS A 70 -6.75 -8.59 -5.45
CA CYS A 70 -7.00 -9.57 -4.42
C CYS A 70 -8.37 -9.34 -3.74
N ASP A 71 -8.95 -10.40 -3.22
CA ASP A 71 -10.18 -10.36 -2.41
C ASP A 71 -9.87 -10.52 -0.92
N ILE A 72 -10.70 -9.88 -0.10
CA ILE A 72 -10.85 -10.20 1.33
C ILE A 72 -12.36 -10.31 1.60
N PRO A 73 -12.97 -11.48 1.38
CA PRO A 73 -14.42 -11.64 1.46
C PRO A 73 -14.94 -11.66 2.89
N ASP A 74 -14.11 -12.13 3.84
CA ASP A 74 -14.49 -12.40 5.24
C ASP A 74 -14.44 -11.16 6.16
N VAL A 75 -14.34 -9.96 5.57
CA VAL A 75 -14.51 -8.68 6.28
C VAL A 75 -15.86 -8.05 5.93
N SER A 76 -16.37 -7.17 6.79
CA SER A 76 -17.65 -6.48 6.56
C SER A 76 -17.44 -4.97 6.44
N PRO A 77 -17.72 -4.36 5.27
CA PRO A 77 -18.12 -5.01 4.02
C PRO A 77 -16.96 -5.80 3.39
N SER A 78 -17.28 -6.72 2.46
CA SER A 78 -16.25 -7.45 1.70
C SER A 78 -15.36 -6.46 0.93
N LEU A 79 -14.11 -6.83 0.71
CA LEU A 79 -13.10 -5.90 0.21
C LEU A 79 -12.40 -6.42 -1.05
N ILE A 80 -12.26 -5.54 -2.04
CA ILE A 80 -11.32 -5.69 -3.17
C ILE A 80 -10.09 -4.85 -2.90
N HIS A 81 -8.92 -5.47 -2.97
CA HIS A 81 -7.62 -4.84 -2.75
C HIS A 81 -6.80 -4.82 -4.03
N ILE A 82 -6.37 -3.64 -4.44
CA ILE A 82 -5.68 -3.42 -5.71
C ILE A 82 -4.30 -2.84 -5.39
N THR A 83 -3.24 -3.47 -5.89
CA THR A 83 -1.86 -3.05 -5.64
C THR A 83 -1.24 -2.51 -6.92
N PHE A 84 -0.68 -1.31 -6.87
CA PHE A 84 -0.02 -0.65 -7.99
C PHE A 84 1.48 -0.51 -7.74
N LEU A 85 2.28 -0.67 -8.80
CA LEU A 85 3.65 -0.19 -8.85
C LEU A 85 3.62 1.29 -9.21
N LEU A 86 4.32 2.09 -8.42
CA LEU A 86 4.40 3.53 -8.56
C LEU A 86 5.79 3.95 -8.97
N GLN A 87 5.87 5.07 -9.68
CA GLN A 87 7.12 5.76 -9.95
C GLN A 87 7.08 7.14 -9.28
N LYS A 88 8.17 7.50 -8.60
CA LYS A 88 8.34 8.84 -8.04
C LYS A 88 8.54 9.85 -9.17
N ILE A 89 7.80 10.95 -9.11
CA ILE A 89 7.94 12.07 -10.05
C ILE A 89 8.26 13.40 -9.35
N GLY A 90 8.19 13.43 -8.02
CA GLY A 90 8.51 14.60 -7.23
C GLY A 90 8.26 14.40 -5.73
N GLY A 91 8.34 15.50 -4.99
CA GLY A 91 8.13 15.50 -3.54
C GLY A 91 9.34 14.99 -2.74
N GLU A 92 9.24 15.18 -1.44
CA GLU A 92 10.21 14.74 -0.44
C GLU A 92 9.45 14.02 0.67
N ILE A 93 10.09 13.02 1.27
CA ILE A 93 9.49 12.30 2.39
C ILE A 93 9.20 13.30 3.50
N ARG A 94 7.92 13.41 3.88
CA ARG A 94 7.43 14.26 4.96
C ARG A 94 6.41 13.47 5.74
N LEU A 95 6.43 13.67 7.06
CA LEU A 95 5.37 13.14 7.90
C LEU A 95 4.09 13.97 7.65
N PRO A 96 2.92 13.32 7.57
CA PRO A 96 1.67 14.03 7.49
C PRO A 96 1.50 14.99 8.67
N SER A 97 0.94 16.18 8.44
CA SER A 97 0.65 17.17 9.50
C SER A 97 -0.60 16.83 10.33
N ASN A 98 -0.99 15.55 10.40
CA ASN A 98 -2.37 15.12 10.63
C ASN A 98 -2.74 15.08 12.12
N GLU A 99 -2.97 16.24 12.75
CA GLU A 99 -3.50 16.34 14.12
C GLU A 99 -4.94 15.79 14.28
N PHE A 100 -5.66 15.51 13.17
CA PHE A 100 -7.09 15.14 13.18
C PHE A 100 -7.42 13.81 12.49
N ASP A 101 -6.42 13.05 12.04
CA ASP A 101 -6.66 11.76 11.39
C ASP A 101 -6.86 10.65 12.42
N SER A 102 -7.75 9.71 12.09
CA SER A 102 -8.07 8.55 12.90
C SER A 102 -6.90 7.58 13.07
N ASN A 103 -5.94 7.57 12.12
CA ASN A 103 -4.73 6.73 12.16
C ASN A 103 -3.49 7.52 11.72
N PRO A 104 -2.94 8.41 12.57
CA PRO A 104 -1.83 9.25 12.16
C PRO A 104 -0.59 8.42 11.85
N ILE A 105 0.04 8.69 10.71
CA ILE A 105 1.34 8.13 10.35
C ILE A 105 2.41 8.89 11.10
N ASN A 106 3.30 8.16 11.77
CA ASN A 106 4.38 8.76 12.56
C ASN A 106 5.77 8.47 12.01
N ASP A 107 5.87 7.65 10.96
CA ASP A 107 7.14 7.30 10.34
C ASP A 107 6.95 6.89 8.87
N VAL A 108 7.89 7.29 8.03
CA VAL A 108 7.91 7.02 6.57
C VAL A 108 9.37 6.76 6.20
N VAL A 109 9.64 5.61 5.59
CA VAL A 109 11.01 5.15 5.38
C VAL A 109 11.13 4.29 4.12
N MET A 110 12.26 4.40 3.44
CA MET A 110 12.70 3.44 2.42
C MET A 110 13.44 2.31 3.12
N VAL A 111 12.99 1.07 2.93
CA VAL A 111 13.56 -0.11 3.60
C VAL A 111 14.20 -1.02 2.57
N PRO A 112 15.45 -1.47 2.76
CA PRO A 112 16.03 -2.49 1.91
C PRO A 112 15.12 -3.71 1.79
N ILE A 113 14.85 -4.16 0.56
CA ILE A 113 13.87 -5.24 0.33
C ILE A 113 14.21 -6.51 1.15
N HIS A 114 15.50 -6.78 1.38
CA HIS A 114 15.95 -7.93 2.16
C HIS A 114 15.64 -7.83 3.67
N ASP A 115 15.31 -6.65 4.18
CA ASP A 115 14.95 -6.41 5.58
C ASP A 115 13.43 -6.45 5.83
N LEU A 116 12.60 -6.65 4.80
CA LEU A 116 11.13 -6.61 4.91
C LEU A 116 10.55 -7.50 6.03
N THR A 117 11.16 -8.64 6.30
CA THR A 117 10.73 -9.55 7.38
C THR A 117 10.93 -8.94 8.78
N ALA A 118 11.96 -8.14 8.99
CA ALA A 118 12.17 -7.39 10.23
C ALA A 118 11.11 -6.29 10.43
N TYR A 119 10.43 -5.88 9.36
CA TYR A 119 9.33 -4.93 9.36
C TYR A 119 7.94 -5.60 9.42
N GLY A 120 7.89 -6.93 9.59
CA GLY A 120 6.65 -7.69 9.81
C GLY A 120 5.97 -8.22 8.55
N PHE A 121 6.63 -8.12 7.39
CA PHE A 121 6.16 -8.75 6.15
C PHE A 121 6.55 -10.22 6.10
N SER A 122 5.77 -11.03 5.38
CA SER A 122 6.11 -12.45 5.20
C SER A 122 7.29 -12.64 4.24
N GLU A 123 8.05 -13.73 4.43
CA GLU A 123 9.09 -14.14 3.46
C GLU A 123 8.53 -14.32 2.05
N LYS A 124 7.27 -14.75 1.95
CA LYS A 124 6.55 -14.88 0.69
C LYS A 124 6.42 -13.54 -0.03
N PHE A 125 5.95 -12.52 0.68
CA PHE A 125 5.84 -11.17 0.10
C PHE A 125 7.22 -10.62 -0.28
N MET A 126 8.21 -10.73 0.61
CA MET A 126 9.58 -10.33 0.31
C MET A 126 10.12 -10.99 -0.98
N THR A 127 9.90 -12.30 -1.14
CA THR A 127 10.30 -13.06 -2.33
C THR A 127 9.57 -12.57 -3.59
N ILE A 128 8.28 -12.21 -3.50
CA ILE A 128 7.52 -11.64 -4.61
C ILE A 128 8.12 -10.29 -5.04
N VAL A 129 8.47 -9.43 -4.08
CA VAL A 129 9.10 -8.12 -4.36
C VAL A 129 10.48 -8.31 -5.00
N GLN A 130 11.32 -9.20 -4.45
CA GLN A 130 12.67 -9.49 -5.00
C GLN A 130 12.64 -10.04 -6.43
N ASN A 131 11.59 -10.78 -6.78
CA ASN A 131 11.39 -11.31 -8.13
C ASN A 131 10.66 -10.34 -9.07
N GLY A 132 10.45 -9.09 -8.67
CA GLY A 132 9.85 -8.05 -9.51
C GLY A 132 8.36 -8.26 -9.79
N PHE A 133 7.61 -8.79 -8.81
CA PHE A 133 6.18 -9.04 -8.90
C PHE A 133 5.79 -9.95 -10.08
N PRO A 134 6.13 -11.24 -10.02
CA PRO A 134 5.74 -12.20 -11.06
C PRO A 134 4.21 -12.20 -11.24
N GLU A 135 3.75 -12.39 -12.47
CA GLU A 135 2.32 -12.34 -12.82
C GLU A 135 1.70 -10.96 -12.53
N SER A 136 2.46 -9.86 -12.66
CA SER A 136 1.90 -8.50 -12.57
C SER A 136 0.72 -8.33 -13.55
N GLY A 137 -0.36 -7.71 -13.09
CA GLY A 137 -1.61 -7.52 -13.83
C GLY A 137 -2.65 -8.61 -13.58
N SER A 138 -2.42 -9.49 -12.60
CA SER A 138 -3.26 -10.68 -12.37
C SER A 138 -4.18 -10.56 -11.15
N TYR A 139 -5.29 -11.27 -11.21
CA TYR A 139 -6.07 -11.65 -10.04
C TYR A 139 -5.35 -12.74 -9.24
N LYS A 140 -5.25 -12.59 -7.92
CA LYS A 140 -4.53 -13.52 -7.03
C LYS A 140 -5.44 -14.24 -6.03
N GLY A 141 -6.76 -14.09 -6.10
CA GLY A 141 -7.66 -14.67 -5.10
C GLY A 141 -7.56 -13.94 -3.77
N LEU A 142 -7.54 -14.69 -2.67
CA LEU A 142 -7.38 -14.13 -1.32
C LEU A 142 -6.09 -13.32 -1.19
N LYS A 143 -6.13 -12.18 -0.51
CA LYS A 143 -4.93 -11.33 -0.29
C LYS A 143 -3.76 -12.07 0.37
N SER A 144 -4.04 -13.05 1.23
CA SER A 144 -3.02 -13.90 1.85
C SER A 144 -2.18 -14.69 0.83
N ASN A 145 -2.65 -14.88 -0.40
CA ASN A 145 -1.91 -15.55 -1.46
C ASN A 145 -0.65 -14.78 -1.88
N ILE A 146 -0.61 -13.46 -1.70
CA ILE A 146 0.58 -12.62 -1.94
C ILE A 146 1.39 -12.36 -0.67
N GLY A 147 1.03 -12.96 0.47
CA GLY A 147 1.78 -12.83 1.71
C GLY A 147 1.53 -11.53 2.49
N LEU A 148 0.43 -10.83 2.19
CA LEU A 148 -0.08 -9.64 2.89
C LEU A 148 -1.36 -9.93 3.67
#